data_AF-A0A1E1LY51-F1
#
_entry.id   AF-A0A1E1LY51-F1
#
_cell.length_a   1.000
_cell.length_b   1.000
_cell.length_c   1.000
_cell.angle_alpha   90.00
_cell.angle_beta   90.00
_cell.angle_gamma   90.00
#
_symmetry.space_group_name_H-M   'P 1'
#
loop_
_entity.id
_entity.type
_entity.pdbx_description
1 polymer ?
#
loop_
_entity_poly.entity_id
_entity_poly.type
_entity_poly.pdbx_seq_one_letter_code
_entity_poly.pdbx_strand_id
1 'polypeptide(L)'
;MVYLWAVLITTLVGVTRAVPCWEIATSTLQSLDAPGYSYTHTIKYNNALDPDGPWDIVRAQDCYVRFQEPRDGGDGRITKTVFEATPSQVLTTMMNYFNGGSNIALWLPMNSRAFEYGMIINLARAGGNHEAFDGQGSLGGDALVMSIILPSGASKLKRVNPPSGECTYEQKVNVAAAQSGGIVGLEGNIDSADWAYSNSRAARMAMQTLRHRQSRNRNNALNVPSWLLATKTDGECVVIDLTGFVDFFF
;
A
#
# COMPACT_ATOMS: atom_id res chain seq x y z
N MET A 1 44.58 6.43 47.83
CA MET A 1 43.35 6.25 48.65
C MET A 1 42.40 7.36 48.24
N VAL A 2 41.19 7.17 47.74
CA VAL A 2 40.23 6.07 47.86
C VAL A 2 39.52 5.90 46.51
N TYR A 3 39.43 4.65 46.05
CA TYR A 3 38.54 4.21 44.97
C TYR A 3 37.09 4.35 45.42
N LEU A 4 36.20 4.90 44.59
CA LEU A 4 34.79 4.55 44.65
C LEU A 4 34.27 4.19 43.27
N TRP A 5 33.92 2.91 43.19
CA TRP A 5 33.29 2.22 42.10
C TRP A 5 31.87 2.75 41.89
N ALA A 6 31.50 2.97 40.63
CA ALA A 6 30.12 2.88 40.19
C ALA A 6 30.13 2.22 38.81
N VAL A 7 30.30 0.91 38.82
CA VAL A 7 29.84 0.04 37.72
C VAL A 7 28.32 0.10 37.77
N LEU A 8 27.72 0.83 36.83
CA LEU A 8 26.29 0.70 36.55
C LEU A 8 26.16 -0.10 35.26
N ILE A 9 25.88 -1.38 35.47
CA ILE A 9 25.41 -2.33 34.47
C ILE A 9 24.10 -1.76 33.91
N THR A 10 24.15 -1.03 32.80
CA THR A 10 22.98 -0.85 31.95
C THR A 10 22.80 -2.15 31.18
N THR A 11 22.00 -3.02 31.78
CA THR A 11 21.14 -4.01 31.16
C THR A 11 21.14 -3.99 29.64
N LEU A 12 21.62 -5.09 29.05
CA LEU A 12 21.21 -5.62 27.75
C LEU A 12 19.69 -5.80 27.73
N VAL A 13 18.94 -4.71 27.64
CA VAL A 13 17.62 -4.74 27.03
C VAL A 13 17.90 -4.35 25.60
N GLY A 14 17.70 -5.27 24.66
CA GLY A 14 17.79 -4.99 23.24
C GLY A 14 16.81 -3.87 22.92
N VAL A 15 17.28 -2.62 22.95
CA VAL A 15 16.60 -1.51 22.29
C VAL A 15 16.83 -1.78 20.81
N THR A 16 16.03 -2.67 20.23
CA THR A 16 15.83 -2.71 18.78
C THR A 16 15.28 -1.35 18.44
N ARG A 17 16.17 -0.44 18.08
CA ARG A 17 15.80 0.89 17.61
C ARG A 17 14.98 0.63 16.34
N ALA A 18 13.68 0.92 16.38
CA ALA A 18 12.81 0.80 15.21
C ALA A 18 13.50 1.52 14.04
N VAL A 19 13.75 0.79 12.95
CA VAL A 19 14.45 1.33 11.78
C VAL A 19 13.44 2.17 11.01
N PRO A 20 13.53 3.52 11.03
CA PRO A 20 12.54 4.34 10.37
C PRO A 20 12.75 4.34 8.84
N CYS A 21 11.67 4.48 8.08
CA CYS A 21 11.76 4.35 6.62
C CYS A 21 12.69 5.36 5.94
N TRP A 22 12.95 6.52 6.53
CA TRP A 22 13.87 7.51 5.94
C TRP A 22 15.32 7.01 5.89
N GLU A 23 15.71 6.04 6.73
CA GLU A 23 17.02 5.38 6.66
C GLU A 23 17.14 4.47 5.41
N ILE A 24 16.00 4.02 4.87
CA ILE A 24 15.90 3.16 3.66
C ILE A 24 15.55 3.99 2.40
N ALA A 25 14.86 5.13 2.58
CA ALA A 25 14.21 5.93 1.53
C ALA A 25 15.16 6.59 0.52
N THR A 26 16.47 6.62 0.78
CA THR A 26 17.43 7.13 -0.20
C THR A 26 17.49 6.28 -1.48
N SER A 27 16.90 5.08 -1.49
CA SER A 27 16.92 4.09 -2.58
C SER A 27 15.80 4.21 -3.66
N THR A 28 14.73 4.98 -3.42
CA THR A 28 13.57 5.09 -4.33
C THR A 28 13.58 6.33 -5.24
N LEU A 29 14.59 7.19 -5.14
CA LEU A 29 14.70 8.48 -5.85
C LEU A 29 15.34 8.38 -7.25
N GLN A 30 15.04 7.34 -8.02
CA GLN A 30 15.72 7.13 -9.32
C GLN A 30 15.09 7.88 -10.51
N SER A 31 14.05 8.69 -10.33
CA SER A 31 13.48 9.47 -11.44
C SER A 31 12.79 10.73 -10.95
N LEU A 32 13.56 11.80 -10.82
CA LEU A 32 13.08 13.12 -11.19
C LEU A 32 13.82 13.46 -12.49
N ASP A 33 13.18 13.21 -13.64
CA ASP A 33 13.64 13.78 -14.91
C ASP A 33 13.36 15.29 -14.85
N ALA A 34 14.27 16.04 -14.23
CA ALA A 34 14.37 17.47 -14.47
C ALA A 34 15.02 17.66 -15.86
N PRO A 35 14.49 18.55 -16.73
CA PRO A 35 15.10 18.80 -18.03
C PRO A 35 16.54 19.30 -17.79
N GLY A 36 17.52 18.47 -18.16
CA GLY A 36 18.95 18.78 -18.02
C GLY A 36 19.69 18.09 -16.86
N TYR A 37 19.01 17.32 -15.99
CA TYR A 37 19.67 16.54 -14.94
C TYR A 37 19.14 15.11 -14.88
N SER A 38 19.88 14.17 -15.47
CA SER A 38 19.74 12.76 -15.12
C SER A 38 20.50 12.55 -13.81
N TYR A 39 19.80 12.57 -12.68
CA TYR A 39 20.37 12.12 -11.41
C TYR A 39 20.47 10.58 -11.41
N THR A 40 21.22 10.00 -12.34
CA THR A 40 21.78 8.66 -12.16
C THR A 40 22.94 8.76 -11.19
N HIS A 41 22.65 8.97 -9.91
CA HIS A 41 23.67 8.78 -8.89
C HIS A 41 23.96 7.28 -8.76
N THR A 42 25.21 6.92 -9.05
CA THR A 42 25.89 5.65 -8.72
C THR A 42 26.08 5.50 -7.21
N ILE A 43 25.08 5.82 -6.40
CA ILE A 43 25.05 5.34 -5.02
C ILE A 43 24.60 3.89 -5.14
N LYS A 44 25.43 2.96 -4.66
CA LYS A 44 25.08 1.54 -4.53
C LYS A 44 23.93 1.48 -3.51
N TYR A 45 22.71 1.65 -3.98
CA TYR A 45 21.53 1.65 -3.10
C TYR A 45 21.38 0.25 -2.53
N ASN A 46 21.22 0.16 -1.21
CA ASN A 46 20.83 -1.11 -0.59
C ASN A 46 19.48 -1.50 -1.21
N ASN A 47 19.45 -2.67 -1.84
CA ASN A 47 18.21 -3.27 -2.30
C ASN A 47 17.32 -3.40 -1.06
N ALA A 48 16.19 -2.69 -0.99
CA ALA A 48 15.31 -2.80 0.17
C ALA A 48 14.69 -4.22 0.29
N LEU A 49 14.82 -5.03 -0.76
CA LEU A 49 14.48 -6.44 -0.77
C LEU A 49 15.66 -7.35 -0.37
N ASP A 50 16.71 -6.81 0.24
CA ASP A 50 17.78 -7.61 0.86
C ASP A 50 17.22 -8.39 2.05
N PRO A 51 17.20 -9.74 2.00
CA PRO A 51 16.64 -10.57 3.07
C PRO A 51 17.42 -10.46 4.39
N ASP A 52 18.66 -9.99 4.35
CA ASP A 52 19.50 -9.76 5.55
C ASP A 52 19.32 -8.34 6.12
N GLY A 53 18.42 -7.54 5.54
CA GLY A 53 18.10 -6.20 6.01
C GLY A 53 17.46 -6.20 7.41
N PRO A 54 17.68 -5.17 8.24
CA PRO A 54 17.12 -5.06 9.59
C PRO A 54 15.64 -4.65 9.62
N TRP A 55 14.87 -4.92 8.55
CA TRP A 55 13.48 -4.54 8.38
C TRP A 55 12.67 -5.72 7.86
N ASP A 56 11.35 -5.69 8.10
CA ASP A 56 10.46 -6.71 7.55
C ASP A 56 10.23 -6.51 6.05
N ILE A 57 10.19 -7.61 5.30
CA ILE A 57 9.77 -7.64 3.90
C ILE A 57 8.49 -8.46 3.80
N VAL A 58 7.45 -7.86 3.22
CA VAL A 58 6.16 -8.52 2.99
C VAL A 58 5.72 -8.36 1.54
N ARG A 59 5.01 -9.35 1.00
CA ARG A 59 4.50 -9.27 -0.38
C ARG A 59 3.24 -8.42 -0.43
N ALA A 60 3.13 -7.54 -1.43
CA ALA A 60 1.93 -6.72 -1.62
C ALA A 60 0.65 -7.56 -1.74
N GLN A 61 0.68 -8.67 -2.47
CA GLN A 61 -0.48 -9.55 -2.69
C GLN A 61 -1.09 -10.13 -1.41
N ASP A 62 -0.32 -10.18 -0.32
CA ASP A 62 -0.75 -10.71 0.99
C ASP A 62 -1.30 -9.61 1.90
N CYS A 63 -1.32 -8.35 1.43
CA CYS A 63 -1.79 -7.19 2.17
C CYS A 63 -3.18 -6.74 1.69
N TYR A 64 -3.90 -5.98 2.54
CA TYR A 64 -5.00 -5.12 2.12
C TYR A 64 -4.61 -3.66 2.20
N VAL A 65 -5.17 -2.84 1.32
CA VAL A 65 -4.94 -1.40 1.29
C VAL A 65 -6.26 -0.64 1.22
N ARG A 66 -6.25 0.56 1.80
CA ARG A 66 -7.30 1.56 1.63
C ARG A 66 -6.68 2.94 1.47
N PHE A 67 -7.23 3.70 0.54
CA PHE A 67 -6.83 5.06 0.21
C PHE A 67 -7.82 6.05 0.83
N GLN A 68 -7.31 7.11 1.47
CA GLN A 68 -8.14 8.13 2.09
C GLN A 68 -7.55 9.51 1.90
N GLU A 69 -8.43 10.48 1.59
CA GLU A 69 -8.10 11.88 1.74
C GLU A 69 -8.03 12.22 3.24
N PRO A 70 -6.94 12.84 3.71
CA PRO A 70 -6.95 13.47 5.03
C PRO A 70 -8.04 14.54 5.05
N ARG A 71 -9.05 14.39 5.92
CA ARG A 71 -10.09 15.41 6.12
C ARG A 71 -9.72 16.32 7.29
N ASP A 72 -10.00 17.62 7.14
CA ASP A 72 -10.00 18.63 8.20
C ASP A 72 -8.73 18.69 9.09
N GLY A 73 -7.55 18.49 8.48
CA GLY A 73 -6.27 18.53 9.20
C GLY A 73 -5.96 17.29 10.05
N GLY A 74 -6.78 16.25 9.96
CA GLY A 74 -6.52 14.94 10.57
C GLY A 74 -5.45 14.15 9.83
N ASP A 75 -4.90 13.13 10.50
CA ASP A 75 -3.82 12.29 9.97
C ASP A 75 -4.28 11.31 8.87
N GLY A 76 -5.60 11.07 8.75
CA GLY A 76 -6.24 10.24 7.72
C GLY A 76 -5.97 8.73 7.79
N ARG A 77 -5.19 8.26 8.78
CA ARG A 77 -4.91 6.85 9.02
C ARG A 77 -6.08 6.17 9.71
N ILE A 78 -6.35 4.95 9.31
CA ILE A 78 -7.26 4.09 10.06
C ILE A 78 -6.50 3.41 11.17
N THR A 79 -6.94 3.61 12.41
CA THR A 79 -6.38 2.97 13.60
C THR A 79 -7.31 1.93 14.23
N LYS A 80 -8.44 1.62 13.58
CA LYS A 80 -9.41 0.64 14.11
C LYS A 80 -8.82 -0.77 14.09
N THR A 81 -9.15 -1.55 15.10
CA THR A 81 -8.71 -2.95 15.25
C THR A 81 -9.83 -3.96 15.04
N VAL A 82 -11.08 -3.48 15.04
CA VAL A 82 -12.29 -4.30 14.94
C VAL A 82 -12.97 -4.08 13.58
N PHE A 83 -13.31 -5.18 12.93
CA PHE A 83 -13.94 -5.21 11.61
C PHE A 83 -15.21 -6.05 11.67
N GLU A 84 -16.34 -5.44 11.32
CA GLU A 84 -17.68 -6.02 11.49
C GLU A 84 -18.50 -5.92 10.20
N ALA A 85 -17.85 -6.00 9.03
CA ALA A 85 -18.56 -5.89 7.78
C ALA A 85 -19.56 -7.05 7.64
N THR A 86 -20.82 -6.73 7.34
CA THR A 86 -21.82 -7.73 6.95
C THR A 86 -22.01 -7.73 5.43
N PRO A 87 -22.44 -8.86 4.82
CA PRO A 87 -22.70 -8.91 3.39
C PRO A 87 -23.64 -7.79 2.90
N SER A 88 -24.71 -7.48 3.65
CA SER A 88 -25.66 -6.43 3.30
C SER A 88 -25.05 -5.03 3.33
N GLN A 89 -24.17 -4.74 4.29
CA GLN A 89 -23.44 -3.46 4.33
C GLN A 89 -22.45 -3.34 3.18
N VAL A 90 -21.79 -4.45 2.81
CA VAL A 90 -20.89 -4.50 1.65
C VAL A 90 -21.66 -4.19 0.37
N LEU A 91 -22.79 -4.88 0.13
CA LEU A 91 -23.63 -4.60 -1.04
C LEU A 91 -24.14 -3.16 -1.03
N THR A 92 -24.64 -2.66 0.09
CA THR A 92 -25.11 -1.27 0.21
C THR A 92 -24.02 -0.27 -0.15
N THR A 93 -22.78 -0.53 0.29
CA THR A 93 -21.64 0.33 -0.02
C THR A 93 -21.27 0.25 -1.51
N MET A 94 -21.25 -0.94 -2.09
CA MET A 94 -20.96 -1.15 -3.52
C MET A 94 -22.05 -0.59 -4.44
N MET A 95 -23.32 -0.66 -4.06
CA MET A 95 -24.40 0.01 -4.80
C MET A 95 -24.19 1.53 -4.85
N ASN A 96 -23.59 2.09 -3.80
CA ASN A 96 -23.30 3.50 -3.61
C ASN A 96 -21.82 3.83 -3.83
N TYR A 97 -21.13 3.07 -4.67
CA TYR A 97 -19.68 3.14 -4.86
C TYR A 97 -19.13 4.55 -5.15
N PHE A 98 -19.92 5.39 -5.84
CA PHE A 98 -19.58 6.79 -6.16
C PHE A 98 -20.27 7.84 -5.26
N ASN A 99 -21.04 7.41 -4.26
CA ASN A 99 -21.81 8.29 -3.37
C ASN A 99 -21.16 8.37 -1.96
N GLY A 100 -21.00 9.58 -1.44
CA GLY A 100 -20.22 9.88 -0.22
C GLY A 100 -20.93 9.69 1.13
N GLY A 101 -22.02 8.93 1.23
CA GLY A 101 -22.82 8.78 2.47
C GLY A 101 -22.60 7.46 3.21
N SER A 102 -22.66 7.47 4.56
CA SER A 102 -22.83 6.37 5.57
C SER A 102 -22.26 4.95 5.31
N ASN A 103 -21.38 4.80 4.34
CA ASN A 103 -20.85 3.53 3.88
C ASN A 103 -19.80 2.99 4.85
N ILE A 104 -19.74 1.66 4.98
CA ILE A 104 -18.68 1.03 5.74
C ILE A 104 -17.34 1.18 5.01
N ALA A 105 -16.25 1.04 5.75
CA ALA A 105 -14.92 1.01 5.15
C ALA A 105 -14.66 -0.32 4.42
N LEU A 106 -14.75 -0.31 3.08
CA LEU A 106 -14.28 -1.40 2.22
C LEU A 106 -12.77 -1.35 1.97
N TRP A 107 -12.21 -2.50 1.58
CA TRP A 107 -10.78 -2.76 1.45
C TRP A 107 -10.46 -3.39 0.10
N LEU A 108 -9.24 -3.15 -0.38
CA LEU A 108 -8.75 -3.75 -1.61
C LEU A 108 -7.59 -4.69 -1.29
N PRO A 109 -7.56 -5.91 -1.83
CA PRO A 109 -6.32 -6.68 -1.93
C PRO A 109 -5.27 -5.78 -2.61
N MET A 110 -4.07 -5.70 -2.06
CA MET A 110 -3.05 -4.78 -2.56
C MET A 110 -2.39 -5.34 -3.82
N ASN A 111 -3.04 -5.09 -4.96
CA ASN A 111 -2.61 -5.45 -6.31
C ASN A 111 -2.65 -4.21 -7.25
N SER A 112 -2.29 -4.39 -8.51
CA SER A 112 -2.28 -3.30 -9.51
C SER A 112 -3.64 -2.65 -9.72
N ARG A 113 -4.74 -3.42 -9.68
CA ARG A 113 -6.11 -2.88 -9.74
C ARG A 113 -6.43 -1.98 -8.56
N ALA A 114 -5.96 -2.31 -7.36
CA ALA A 114 -6.11 -1.42 -6.22
C ALA A 114 -5.38 -0.09 -6.40
N PHE A 115 -4.22 -0.11 -7.07
CA PHE A 115 -3.47 1.10 -7.38
C PHE A 115 -4.12 1.91 -8.51
N GLU A 116 -4.80 1.29 -9.47
CA GLU A 116 -5.66 2.00 -10.43
C GLU A 116 -6.87 2.62 -9.76
N TYR A 117 -7.51 1.90 -8.82
CA TYR A 117 -8.62 2.43 -8.02
C TYR A 117 -8.23 3.67 -7.23
N GLY A 118 -7.10 3.63 -6.53
CA GLY A 118 -6.54 4.78 -5.81
C GLY A 118 -5.89 5.83 -6.71
N MET A 119 -6.08 5.76 -8.03
CA MET A 119 -5.52 6.65 -9.05
C MET A 119 -3.99 6.79 -8.98
N ILE A 120 -3.26 5.84 -8.38
CA ILE A 120 -1.81 5.82 -8.26
C ILE A 120 -1.17 5.56 -9.62
N ILE A 121 -1.74 4.62 -10.37
CA ILE A 121 -1.35 4.28 -11.74
C ILE A 121 -2.57 4.36 -12.65
N ASN A 122 -2.31 4.53 -13.95
CA ASN A 122 -3.32 4.39 -14.98
C ASN A 122 -2.72 3.50 -16.06
N LEU A 123 -3.07 2.21 -16.07
CA LEU A 123 -2.42 1.24 -16.94
C LEU A 123 -2.83 1.44 -18.40
N ALA A 124 -4.09 1.79 -18.66
CA ALA A 124 -4.56 2.14 -19.99
C ALA A 124 -3.74 3.28 -20.65
N ARG A 125 -3.21 4.22 -19.85
CA ARG A 125 -2.33 5.31 -20.33
C ARG A 125 -0.84 5.00 -20.20
N ALA A 126 -0.45 3.97 -19.45
CA ALA A 126 0.96 3.64 -19.22
C ALA A 126 1.60 2.89 -20.42
N GLY A 127 0.81 2.49 -21.41
CA GLY A 127 1.22 1.57 -22.49
C GLY A 127 0.81 0.15 -22.16
N GLY A 128 0.96 -0.78 -23.12
CA GLY A 128 0.50 -2.16 -22.97
C GLY A 128 -0.97 -2.40 -23.35
N ASN A 129 -1.41 -3.65 -23.32
CA ASN A 129 -2.75 -4.13 -23.58
C ASN A 129 -3.51 -4.40 -22.27
N HIS A 130 -3.66 -3.35 -21.45
CA HIS A 130 -4.43 -3.44 -20.22
C HIS A 130 -5.91 -3.10 -20.44
N GLU A 131 -6.79 -3.88 -19.84
CA GLU A 131 -8.21 -3.54 -19.76
C GLU A 131 -8.39 -2.24 -18.96
N ALA A 132 -9.16 -1.31 -19.52
CA ALA A 132 -9.46 -0.03 -18.90
C ALA A 132 -10.21 -0.22 -17.57
N PHE A 133 -9.82 0.58 -16.58
CA PHE A 133 -10.46 0.61 -15.28
C PHE A 133 -10.61 2.05 -14.82
N ASP A 134 -11.82 2.43 -14.42
CA ASP A 134 -12.11 3.76 -13.90
C ASP A 134 -11.84 3.79 -12.39
N GLY A 135 -10.73 4.42 -12.02
CA GLY A 135 -10.40 4.68 -10.62
C GLY A 135 -11.36 5.68 -9.97
N GLN A 136 -11.29 5.79 -8.64
CA GLN A 136 -12.11 6.75 -7.92
C GLN A 136 -11.52 8.15 -8.07
N GLY A 137 -12.16 9.00 -8.89
CA GLY A 137 -11.65 10.34 -9.22
C GLY A 137 -11.40 11.27 -8.03
N SER A 138 -12.12 11.08 -6.91
CA SER A 138 -11.88 11.80 -5.65
C SER A 138 -10.61 11.36 -4.91
N LEU A 139 -9.85 10.40 -5.43
CA LEU A 139 -8.61 9.89 -4.85
C LEU A 139 -7.42 10.24 -5.75
N GLY A 140 -7.46 11.39 -6.43
CA GLY A 140 -6.40 11.82 -7.34
C GLY A 140 -5.19 12.52 -6.69
N GLY A 141 -5.32 12.95 -5.44
CA GLY A 141 -4.32 13.81 -4.76
C GLY A 141 -2.98 13.13 -4.43
N ASP A 142 -1.94 13.96 -4.26
CA ASP A 142 -0.57 13.51 -3.94
C ASP A 142 -0.34 13.26 -2.43
N ALA A 143 -1.30 13.62 -1.58
CA ALA A 143 -1.20 13.48 -0.13
C ALA A 143 -2.23 12.48 0.46
N LEU A 144 -2.66 11.50 -0.34
CA LEU A 144 -3.59 10.47 0.16
C LEU A 144 -2.86 9.54 1.09
N VAL A 145 -3.54 9.21 2.18
CA VAL A 145 -3.06 8.22 3.14
C VAL A 145 -3.38 6.84 2.61
N MET A 146 -2.37 5.97 2.62
CA MET A 146 -2.53 4.54 2.37
C MET A 146 -2.45 3.83 3.72
N SER A 147 -3.60 3.35 4.20
CA SER A 147 -3.65 2.45 5.34
C SER A 147 -3.51 1.02 4.83
N ILE A 148 -2.54 0.28 5.36
CA ILE A 148 -2.17 -1.06 4.90
C ILE A 148 -2.34 -2.03 6.06
N ILE A 149 -3.16 -3.07 5.85
CA ILE A 149 -3.21 -4.23 6.74
C ILE A 149 -2.15 -5.21 6.25
N LEU A 150 -1.15 -5.45 7.09
CA LEU A 150 -0.02 -6.35 6.81
C LEU A 150 -0.49 -7.82 6.79
N PRO A 151 0.33 -8.77 6.28
CA PRO A 151 -0.07 -10.17 6.19
C PRO A 151 -0.45 -10.79 7.54
N SER A 152 0.22 -10.37 8.62
CA SER A 152 -0.10 -10.78 9.98
C SER A 152 -1.56 -10.45 10.36
N GLY A 153 -2.03 -9.25 10.01
CA GLY A 153 -3.44 -8.85 10.18
C GLY A 153 -4.37 -9.49 9.17
N ALA A 154 -3.97 -9.57 7.91
CA ALA A 154 -4.77 -10.17 6.85
C ALA A 154 -5.14 -11.63 7.16
N SER A 155 -4.23 -12.37 7.80
CA SER A 155 -4.46 -13.75 8.25
C SER A 155 -5.54 -13.91 9.33
N LYS A 156 -5.82 -12.84 10.09
CA LYS A 156 -6.82 -12.81 11.17
C LYS A 156 -8.21 -12.39 10.68
N LEU A 157 -8.31 -11.94 9.42
CA LEU A 157 -9.52 -11.34 8.86
C LEU A 157 -10.18 -12.27 7.83
N LYS A 158 -11.51 -12.26 7.83
CA LYS A 158 -12.34 -12.93 6.83
C LYS A 158 -12.80 -11.92 5.78
N ARG A 159 -12.72 -12.29 4.51
CA ARG A 159 -13.32 -11.53 3.41
C ARG A 159 -14.84 -11.67 3.47
N VAL A 160 -15.53 -10.55 3.36
CA VAL A 160 -16.99 -10.47 3.29
C VAL A 160 -17.37 -9.92 1.93
N ASN A 161 -18.04 -10.75 1.14
CA ASN A 161 -18.53 -10.41 -0.19
C ASN A 161 -19.99 -9.94 -0.11
N PRO A 162 -20.48 -9.10 -1.05
CA PRO A 162 -21.89 -8.77 -1.13
C PRO A 162 -22.73 -10.04 -1.40
N PRO A 163 -23.96 -10.16 -0.86
CA PRO A 163 -24.87 -11.21 -1.28
C PRO A 163 -25.31 -10.98 -2.73
N SER A 164 -25.81 -12.04 -3.36
CA SER A 164 -26.66 -11.90 -4.53
C SER A 164 -27.93 -11.14 -4.12
N GLY A 165 -28.17 -9.97 -4.69
CA GLY A 165 -29.29 -9.11 -4.30
C GLY A 165 -30.03 -8.50 -5.49
N GLU A 166 -31.27 -8.08 -5.25
CA GLU A 166 -31.98 -7.23 -6.19
C GLU A 166 -31.33 -5.86 -6.22
N CYS A 167 -30.90 -5.44 -7.40
CA CYS A 167 -30.27 -4.17 -7.67
C CYS A 167 -30.90 -3.61 -8.94
N THR A 168 -31.08 -2.30 -8.98
CA THR A 168 -31.36 -1.60 -10.24
C THR A 168 -30.20 -1.83 -11.22
N TYR A 169 -30.42 -1.58 -12.51
CA TYR A 169 -29.37 -1.72 -13.52
C TYR A 169 -28.11 -0.91 -13.16
N GLU A 170 -28.28 0.36 -12.77
CA GLU A 170 -27.17 1.24 -12.36
C GLU A 170 -26.41 0.70 -11.14
N GLN A 171 -27.14 0.22 -10.13
CA GLN A 171 -26.52 -0.39 -8.94
C GLN A 171 -25.74 -1.66 -9.29
N LYS A 172 -26.23 -2.48 -10.25
CA LYS A 172 -25.48 -3.65 -10.73
C LYS A 172 -24.18 -3.26 -11.40
N VAL A 173 -24.17 -2.15 -12.17
CA VAL A 173 -22.94 -1.62 -12.78
C VAL A 173 -21.95 -1.20 -11.69
N ASN A 174 -22.40 -0.49 -10.64
CA ASN A 174 -21.54 -0.08 -9.53
C ASN A 174 -20.98 -1.29 -8.76
N VAL A 175 -21.82 -2.29 -8.48
CA VAL A 175 -21.39 -3.53 -7.82
C VAL A 175 -20.36 -4.28 -8.67
N ALA A 176 -20.60 -4.41 -9.98
CA ALA A 176 -19.65 -5.05 -10.89
C ALA A 176 -18.31 -4.31 -10.94
N ALA A 177 -18.32 -2.98 -10.99
CA ALA A 177 -17.10 -2.17 -10.98
C ALA A 177 -16.32 -2.29 -9.65
N ALA A 178 -17.01 -2.29 -8.52
CA ALA A 178 -16.36 -2.51 -7.22
C ALA A 178 -15.77 -3.92 -7.12
N GLN A 179 -16.49 -4.94 -7.60
CA GLN A 179 -16.02 -6.32 -7.61
C GLN A 179 -14.84 -6.54 -8.59
N SER A 180 -14.81 -5.86 -9.74
CA SER A 180 -13.67 -5.96 -10.67
C SER A 180 -12.39 -5.35 -10.10
N GLY A 181 -12.51 -4.34 -9.24
CA GLY A 181 -11.41 -3.81 -8.42
C GLY A 181 -10.98 -4.73 -7.26
N GLY A 182 -11.71 -5.83 -7.02
CA GLY A 182 -11.46 -6.76 -5.91
C GLY A 182 -11.89 -6.22 -4.55
N ILE A 183 -12.76 -5.22 -4.51
CA ILE A 183 -13.16 -4.55 -3.27
C ILE A 183 -13.97 -5.49 -2.39
N VAL A 184 -13.68 -5.52 -1.09
CA VAL A 184 -14.32 -6.42 -0.12
C VAL A 184 -14.62 -5.71 1.20
N GLY A 185 -15.59 -6.25 1.96
CA GLY A 185 -15.66 -6.03 3.39
C GLY A 185 -14.70 -6.95 4.13
N LEU A 186 -14.35 -6.59 5.37
CA LEU A 186 -13.55 -7.43 6.26
C LEU A 186 -14.29 -7.66 7.57
N GLU A 187 -14.13 -8.85 8.15
CA GLU A 187 -14.67 -9.26 9.45
C GLU A 187 -13.56 -9.87 10.30
N GLY A 188 -13.47 -9.51 11.58
CA GLY A 188 -12.50 -10.03 12.54
C GLY A 188 -11.79 -8.95 13.33
N ASN A 189 -10.72 -9.34 14.02
CA ASN A 189 -9.93 -8.44 14.87
C ASN A 189 -8.45 -8.54 14.51
N ILE A 190 -7.77 -7.39 14.50
CA ILE A 190 -6.32 -7.27 14.33
C ILE A 190 -5.73 -6.39 15.44
N ASP A 191 -4.42 -6.39 15.56
CA ASP A 191 -3.70 -5.59 16.55
C ASP A 191 -3.11 -4.32 15.90
N SER A 192 -2.65 -3.38 16.72
CA SER A 192 -1.98 -2.16 16.21
C SER A 192 -0.76 -2.51 15.36
N ALA A 193 0.01 -3.53 15.76
CA ALA A 193 1.20 -3.99 15.05
C ALA A 193 0.92 -4.59 13.65
N ASP A 194 -0.34 -4.90 13.33
CA ASP A 194 -0.73 -5.41 12.01
C ASP A 194 -0.92 -4.30 10.97
N TRP A 195 -0.75 -3.04 11.37
CA TRP A 195 -0.89 -1.88 10.50
C TRP A 195 0.45 -1.35 10.02
N ALA A 196 0.44 -0.88 8.77
CA ALA A 196 1.44 0.04 8.26
C ALA A 196 0.79 1.16 7.45
N TYR A 197 1.51 2.27 7.29
CA TYR A 197 1.02 3.44 6.59
C TYR A 197 2.04 3.93 5.57
N SER A 198 1.54 4.32 4.41
CA SER A 198 2.30 5.00 3.36
C SER A 198 1.44 6.12 2.77
N ASN A 199 1.84 6.67 1.63
CA ASN A 199 1.07 7.69 0.94
C ASN A 199 1.11 7.53 -0.59
N SER A 200 0.16 8.19 -1.25
CA SER A 200 0.04 8.12 -2.72
C SER A 200 1.31 8.58 -3.43
N ARG A 201 2.00 9.61 -2.95
CA ARG A 201 3.26 10.07 -3.55
C ARG A 201 4.34 8.97 -3.56
N ALA A 202 4.56 8.30 -2.43
CA ALA A 202 5.52 7.20 -2.33
C ALA A 202 5.14 6.04 -3.26
N ALA A 203 3.86 5.69 -3.33
CA ALA A 203 3.36 4.64 -4.23
C ALA A 203 3.51 5.03 -5.71
N ARG A 204 3.22 6.28 -6.09
CA ARG A 204 3.44 6.80 -7.46
C ARG A 204 4.92 6.70 -7.84
N MET A 205 5.83 7.10 -6.95
CA MET A 205 7.27 7.01 -7.18
C MET A 205 7.75 5.55 -7.35
N ALA A 206 7.23 4.63 -6.53
CA ALA A 206 7.53 3.20 -6.67
C ALA A 206 7.08 2.65 -8.03
N MET A 207 5.89 3.03 -8.49
CA MET A 207 5.34 2.61 -9.78
C MET A 207 6.10 3.20 -10.97
N GLN A 208 6.46 4.49 -10.92
CA GLN A 208 7.31 5.12 -11.93
C GLN A 208 8.68 4.45 -12.02
N THR A 209 9.29 4.13 -10.86
CA THR A 209 10.57 3.43 -10.79
C THR A 209 10.46 2.01 -11.38
N LEU A 210 9.39 1.27 -11.06
CA LEU A 210 9.14 -0.05 -11.65
C LEU A 210 9.01 0.04 -13.17
N ARG A 211 8.18 0.94 -13.69
CA ARG A 211 8.00 1.14 -15.13
C ARG A 211 9.31 1.46 -15.82
N HIS A 212 10.12 2.34 -15.25
CA HIS A 212 11.44 2.69 -15.78
C HIS A 212 12.38 1.48 -15.82
N ARG A 213 12.45 0.71 -14.73
CA ARG A 213 13.29 -0.50 -14.66
C ARG A 213 12.82 -1.57 -15.64
N GLN A 214 11.52 -1.76 -15.83
CA GLN A 214 10.95 -2.66 -16.84
C GLN A 214 11.25 -2.20 -18.27
N SER A 215 11.26 -0.89 -18.54
CA SER A 215 11.60 -0.37 -19.87
C SER A 215 13.03 -0.75 -20.30
N ARG A 216 13.94 -0.88 -19.33
CA ARG A 216 15.34 -1.31 -19.53
C ARG A 216 15.52 -2.82 -19.54
N ASN A 217 14.55 -3.58 -19.00
CA ASN A 217 14.61 -5.03 -18.84
C ASN A 217 13.32 -5.71 -19.33
N ARG A 218 12.85 -5.35 -20.54
CA ARG A 218 11.53 -5.78 -21.04
C ARG A 218 11.33 -7.30 -21.04
N ASN A 219 12.36 -8.05 -21.43
CA ASN A 219 12.31 -9.51 -21.48
C ASN A 219 12.18 -10.18 -20.09
N ASN A 220 12.31 -9.41 -19.01
CA ASN A 220 12.23 -9.89 -17.63
C ASN A 220 11.35 -8.98 -16.76
N ALA A 221 10.37 -8.30 -17.36
CA ALA A 221 9.62 -7.22 -16.73
C ALA A 221 8.97 -7.62 -15.39
N LEU A 222 8.41 -8.83 -15.31
CA LEU A 222 7.77 -9.34 -14.09
C LEU A 222 8.74 -9.63 -12.93
N ASN A 223 10.01 -9.90 -13.20
CA ASN A 223 11.00 -10.19 -12.16
C ASN A 223 11.83 -8.95 -11.77
N VAL A 224 11.48 -7.78 -12.30
CA VAL A 224 12.15 -6.53 -11.93
C VAL A 224 11.82 -6.18 -10.48
N PRO A 225 12.84 -6.05 -9.60
CA PRO A 225 12.61 -5.73 -8.20
C PRO A 225 12.02 -4.32 -8.06
N SER A 226 11.01 -4.19 -7.21
CA SER A 226 10.37 -2.93 -6.85
C SER A 226 9.78 -3.04 -5.45
N TRP A 227 9.68 -1.91 -4.75
CA TRP A 227 9.18 -1.88 -3.39
C TRP A 227 8.52 -0.55 -3.04
N LEU A 228 7.63 -0.60 -2.06
CA LEU A 228 7.04 0.55 -1.38
C LEU A 228 7.43 0.49 0.09
N LEU A 229 7.91 1.61 0.63
CA LEU A 229 8.16 1.73 2.06
C LEU A 229 6.87 2.14 2.78
N ALA A 230 6.60 1.48 3.90
CA ALA A 230 5.50 1.81 4.78
C ALA A 230 5.97 1.79 6.24
N THR A 231 5.39 2.63 7.08
CA THR A 231 5.77 2.76 8.50
C THR A 231 4.71 2.10 9.35
N LYS A 232 5.11 1.14 10.20
CA LYS A 232 4.26 0.51 11.22
C LYS A 232 3.86 1.51 12.31
N THR A 233 2.88 1.14 13.14
CA THR A 233 2.41 2.02 14.24
C THR A 233 3.47 2.37 15.27
N ASP A 234 4.45 1.49 15.47
CA ASP A 234 5.57 1.67 16.40
C ASP A 234 6.75 2.47 15.79
N GLY A 235 6.64 2.88 14.53
CA GLY A 235 7.65 3.64 13.81
C GLY A 235 8.65 2.79 13.02
N GLU A 236 8.57 1.46 13.10
CA GLU A 236 9.42 0.56 12.33
C GLU A 236 9.04 0.60 10.84
N CYS A 237 10.03 0.51 9.95
CA CYS A 237 9.77 0.37 8.53
C CYS A 237 9.46 -1.07 8.15
N VAL A 238 8.49 -1.23 7.27
CA VAL A 238 8.23 -2.46 6.54
C VAL A 238 8.34 -2.17 5.04
N VAL A 239 9.01 -3.07 4.34
CA VAL A 239 9.18 -3.03 2.89
C VAL A 239 8.10 -3.89 2.27
N ILE A 240 7.21 -3.24 1.50
CA ILE A 240 6.22 -3.93 0.69
C ILE A 240 6.85 -4.27 -0.65
N ASP A 241 7.07 -5.55 -0.91
CA ASP A 241 7.61 -6.07 -2.16
C ASP A 241 6.56 -6.00 -3.27
N LEU A 242 6.91 -5.29 -4.34
CA LEU A 242 6.11 -5.04 -5.55
C LEU A 242 6.69 -5.76 -6.78
N THR A 243 7.60 -6.73 -6.58
CA THR A 243 8.08 -7.58 -7.67
C THR A 243 6.91 -8.39 -8.24
N GLY A 244 6.75 -8.38 -9.56
CA GLY A 244 5.62 -9.03 -10.24
C GLY A 244 4.27 -8.33 -10.05
N PHE A 245 4.23 -7.11 -9.48
CA PHE A 245 2.99 -6.40 -9.17
C PHE A 245 2.19 -6.00 -10.41
N VAL A 246 2.89 -5.58 -11.47
CA VAL A 246 2.32 -5.24 -12.78
C VAL A 246 3.41 -5.30 -13.84
N ASP A 247 3.05 -5.69 -15.06
CA ASP A 247 3.87 -5.47 -16.27
C ASP A 247 3.31 -4.27 -17.03
N PHE A 248 4.08 -3.20 -17.18
CA PHE A 248 3.62 -1.98 -17.88
C PHE A 248 3.70 -2.06 -19.41
N PHE A 249 4.23 -3.16 -19.98
CA PHE A 249 4.52 -3.29 -21.41
C PHE A 249 3.94 -4.54 -22.05
N PHE A 250 3.17 -5.34 -21.30
CA PHE A 250 2.39 -6.47 -21.79
C PHE A 250 1.11 -6.02 -22.49
#